data_AF-K8YEB2-F1
#
_entry.id   AF-K8YEB2-F1
#
_cell.length_a   1.000
_cell.length_b   1.000
_cell.length_c   1.000
_cell.angle_alpha   90.00
_cell.angle_beta   90.00
_cell.angle_gamma   90.00
#
_symmetry.space_group_name_H-M   'P 1'
#
loop_
_entity.id
_entity.type
_entity.pdbx_description
1 polymer ?
#
loop_
_entity_poly.entity_id
_entity_poly.type
_entity_poly.pdbx_seq_one_letter_code
_entity_poly.pdbx_strand_id
1 'polypeptide(L)' 'MVPYSICRDNNKGKLSVCSHDLKTLEDSLFAMNIMILISMVLSILDVFGYF' A
#
# COMPACT_ATOMS: atom_id res chain seq x y z
N MET A 1 -14.39 10.66 7.47
CA MET A 1 -13.38 11.71 7.75
C MET A 1 -12.21 10.99 8.41
N VAL A 2 -11.19 10.64 7.63
CA VAL A 2 -10.04 9.84 8.09
C VAL A 2 -9.12 10.77 8.88
N PRO A 3 -8.73 10.45 10.13
CA PRO A 3 -7.97 11.37 10.96
C PRO A 3 -6.50 11.34 10.51
N TYR A 4 -6.08 12.39 9.80
CA TYR A 4 -4.67 12.60 9.49
C TYR A 4 -3.89 12.72 10.81
N SER A 5 -3.07 11.72 11.13
CA SER A 5 -2.27 11.71 12.36
C SER A 5 -1.11 12.69 12.22
N ILE A 6 -1.23 13.89 12.78
CA ILE A 6 -0.15 14.88 12.84
C ILE A 6 0.84 14.44 13.94
N CYS A 7 1.99 13.88 13.57
CA CYS A 7 3.09 13.69 14.52
C CYS A 7 3.86 14.99 14.66
N ARG A 8 3.83 15.54 15.86
CA ARG A 8 4.61 16.72 16.23
C ARG A 8 6.03 16.28 16.56
N ASP A 9 6.95 16.50 15.63
CA ASP A 9 8.37 16.40 15.92
C ASP A 9 8.81 17.68 16.65
N ASN A 10 9.35 17.54 17.87
CA ASN A 10 9.70 18.69 18.72
C ASN A 10 11.00 19.39 18.29
N ASN A 11 11.54 19.08 17.11
CA ASN A 11 12.77 19.67 16.58
C ASN A 11 12.47 20.69 15.46
N LYS A 12 12.47 21.99 15.85
CA LYS A 12 12.67 23.18 14.99
C LYS A 12 12.20 23.03 13.52
N GLY A 13 10.94 23.39 13.25
CA GLY A 13 10.52 23.95 11.96
C GLY A 13 10.49 23.02 10.74
N LYS A 14 10.72 21.72 10.88
CA LYS A 14 10.53 20.77 9.78
C LYS A 14 9.16 20.11 9.92
N LEU A 15 8.22 20.47 9.04
CA LEU A 15 6.92 19.83 8.93
C LEU A 15 7.12 18.39 8.43
N SER A 16 7.44 17.48 9.34
CA SER A 16 7.48 16.05 9.05
C SER A 16 6.03 15.58 8.95
N VAL A 17 5.51 15.52 7.72
CA VAL A 17 4.20 14.92 7.44
C VAL A 17 4.28 13.48 7.92
N CYS A 18 3.66 13.21 9.06
CA CYS A 18 3.81 11.93 9.69
C CYS A 18 3.23 10.85 8.78
N SER A 19 4.12 10.04 8.26
CA SER A 19 3.88 9.14 7.13
C SER A 19 3.10 7.89 7.55
N HIS A 20 2.26 7.98 8.59
CA HIS A 20 1.48 6.85 9.07
C HIS A 20 0.37 6.49 8.06
N ASP A 21 -0.31 7.50 7.51
CA ASP A 21 -1.26 7.33 6.41
C ASP A 21 -0.56 6.94 5.09
N LEU A 22 0.65 7.46 4.85
CA LEU A 22 1.44 7.13 3.66
C LEU A 22 1.95 5.68 3.70
N LYS A 23 2.43 5.22 4.87
CA LYS A 23 2.86 3.84 5.09
C LYS A 23 1.69 2.87 4.92
N THR A 24 0.53 3.21 5.47
CA THR A 24 -0.70 2.42 5.31
C THR A 24 -1.15 2.40 3.84
N LEU A 25 -1.00 3.51 3.12
CA LEU A 25 -1.30 3.59 1.69
C LEU A 25 -0.33 2.77 0.84
N GLU A 26 0.97 2.83 1.13
CA GLU A 26 2.01 2.04 0.47
C GLU A 26 1.80 0.54 0.69
N ASP A 27 1.52 0.13 1.93
CA ASP A 27 1.21 -1.26 2.26
C ASP A 27 -0.07 -1.74 1.56
N SER A 28 -1.10 -0.87 1.49
CA SER A 28 -2.33 -1.16 0.75
C SER A 28 -2.10 -1.27 -0.76
N LEU A 29 -1.25 -0.41 -1.33
CA LEU A 29 -0.93 -0.41 -2.76
C LEU A 29 -0.09 -1.65 -3.13
N PHE A 30 0.84 -2.02 -2.26
CA PHE A 30 1.62 -3.25 -2.38
C PHE A 30 0.71 -4.49 -2.34
N ALA A 31 -0.22 -4.56 -1.39
CA ALA A 31 -1.17 -5.66 -1.31
C ALA A 31 -2.07 -5.76 -2.56
N MET A 32 -2.56 -4.63 -3.08
CA MET A 32 -3.34 -4.59 -4.32
C MET A 32 -2.53 -5.09 -5.52
N ASN A 33 -1.28 -4.65 -5.63
CA ASN A 33 -0.39 -5.05 -6.72
C ASN A 33 -0.10 -6.57 -6.70
N ILE A 34 0.12 -7.13 -5.51
CA ILE A 34 0.30 -8.59 -5.34
C ILE A 34 -0.98 -9.34 -5.70
N MET A 35 -2.16 -8.85 -5.29
CA MET A 35 -3.44 -9.47 -5.64
C MET A 35 -3.69 -9.48 -7.15
N ILE A 36 -3.39 -8.38 -7.84
CA ILE A 36 -3.48 -8.28 -9.31
C ILE A 36 -2.51 -9.26 -9.97
N LEU A 37 -1.26 -9.32 -9.50
CA LEU A 37 -0.26 -10.24 -10.02
C LEU A 37 -0.71 -11.70 -9.89
N ILE A 38 -1.21 -12.10 -8.71
CA ILE A 38 -1.74 -13.45 -8.47
C ILE A 38 -2.90 -13.72 -9.42
N SER A 39 -3.82 -12.78 -9.60
CA SER A 39 -4.94 -12.93 -10.53
C SER A 39 -4.48 -13.13 -11.97
N MET A 40 -3.45 -12.41 -12.42
CA MET A 40 -2.89 -12.59 -13.76
C MET A 40 -2.21 -13.96 -13.91
N VAL A 41 -1.43 -14.38 -12.91
CA VAL A 41 -0.76 -15.68 -12.91
C VAL A 41 -1.78 -16.81 -12.92
N LEU A 42 -2.84 -16.74 -12.10
CA LEU A 42 -3.92 -17.72 -12.11
C LEU A 42 -4.65 -17.78 -13.44
N SER A 43 -4.95 -16.63 -14.06
CA SER A 43 -5.56 -16.59 -15.39
C SER A 43 -4.67 -17.22 -16.46
N ILE A 44 -3.36 -17.04 -16.36
CA ILE A 44 -2.40 -17.67 -17.27
C ILE A 44 -2.36 -19.19 -17.04
N LEU A 45 -2.29 -19.64 -15.78
CA LEU A 45 -2.30 -21.06 -15.43
C LEU A 45 -3.57 -21.77 -15.91
N ASP A 46 -4.72 -21.10 -15.81
CA ASP A 46 -6.01 -21.56 -16.33
C ASP A 46 -5.98 -21.71 -17.86
N VAL A 47 -5.47 -20.71 -18.59
CA VAL A 47 -5.29 -20.78 -20.06
C VAL A 47 -4.35 -21.93 -20.47
N PHE A 48 -3.33 -22.21 -19.67
CA PHE A 48 -2.43 -23.34 -19.91
C PHE A 48 -3.01 -24.71 -19.47
N GLY A 49 -4.21 -24.74 -18.89
CA GLY A 49 -4.87 -25.99 -18.48
C GLY A 49 -4.18 -26.69 -17.32
N TYR A 50 -3.49 -25.95 -16.46
CA TYR A 50 -2.91 -26.49 -15.22
C TYR A 50 -3.97 -26.73 -14.13
N PHE A 51 -5.20 -26.28 -14.36
CA PHE A 51 -6.36 -26.41 -13.46
C PHE A 51 -7.53 -27.12 -14.16
#